data_AF-A0A8S4EPS2-F1
#
_entry.id   AF-A0A8S4EPS2-F1
#
_cell.length_a   1.000
_cell.length_b   1.000
_cell.length_c   1.000
_cell.angle_alpha   90.00
_cell.angle_beta   90.00
_cell.angle_gamma   90.00
#
_symmetry.space_group_name_H-M   'P 1'
#
loop_
_entity.id
_entity.type
_entity.pdbx_description
1 polymer ?
#
loop_
_entity_poly.entity_id
_entity_poly.type
_entity_poly.pdbx_seq_one_letter_code
_entity_poly.pdbx_strand_id
1 'polypeptide(L)'
;MNPSSEGLKDRAATSPALFNRCVLNWFGDWSDGAVFQVGKEFTTRMDLDSAEYVAPELFPAACGEVGARPSHREAVVNACVYVHQTLHQANARLAKRANRTMAITPRHYLDFIQQMVKLYSEKRADLEEQQLHLNVGLGKIAETVEQVEEMQKSLAVKSQELQAKNEAANAKLRQMVKDQQEAEKKKVESQEIQVALEKQTKEIELKRRDVMADLAQVEPAVIEAQNAVRSIKKQQLVEVRSMANPPSVVKMALESICTLLGEKGDTWKGIRSVVMKDNFISTIVNFETNLIALVRFAYFCC
;
A
#
# COMPACT_ATOMS: atom_id res chain seq x y z
N MET A 1 -66.02 44.91 50.20
CA MET A 1 -66.35 43.92 51.25
C MET A 1 -66.63 42.59 50.57
N ASN A 2 -66.18 41.45 51.10
CA ASN A 2 -66.46 40.14 50.47
C ASN A 2 -67.80 39.59 51.02
N PRO A 3 -68.78 39.27 50.17
CA PRO A 3 -70.05 38.66 50.58
C PRO A 3 -69.89 37.40 51.45
N SER A 4 -68.82 36.65 51.22
CA SER A 4 -68.48 35.40 51.92
C SER A 4 -67.73 35.61 53.24
N SER A 5 -67.44 36.87 53.63
CA SER A 5 -66.79 37.16 54.91
C SER A 5 -67.81 37.21 56.06
N GLU A 6 -67.46 36.60 57.20
CA GLU A 6 -68.30 36.64 58.39
C GLU A 6 -68.51 38.08 58.91
N GLY A 7 -69.69 38.34 59.46
CA GLY A 7 -70.04 39.64 60.03
C GLY A 7 -70.30 40.76 59.02
N LEU A 8 -70.52 40.46 57.73
CA LEU A 8 -70.92 41.48 56.75
C LEU A 8 -72.29 42.09 57.08
N LYS A 9 -73.24 41.26 57.53
CA LYS A 9 -74.58 41.69 57.96
C LYS A 9 -74.51 42.64 59.17
N ASP A 10 -73.67 42.30 60.14
CA ASP A 10 -73.50 43.11 61.34
C ASP A 10 -72.85 44.46 61.02
N ARG A 11 -71.85 44.48 60.12
CA ARG A 11 -71.23 45.73 59.63
C ARG A 11 -72.21 46.60 58.83
N ALA A 12 -73.12 45.98 58.09
CA ALA A 12 -74.17 46.69 57.38
C ALA A 12 -75.19 47.34 58.33
N ALA A 13 -75.55 46.66 59.41
CA ALA A 13 -76.47 47.16 60.43
C ALA A 13 -75.85 48.30 61.26
N THR A 14 -74.58 48.19 61.64
CA THR A 14 -73.89 49.20 62.46
C THR A 14 -73.65 50.52 61.71
N SER A 15 -73.51 50.48 60.38
CA SER A 15 -73.18 51.66 59.57
C SER A 15 -74.13 51.83 58.38
N PRO A 16 -75.34 52.40 58.57
CA PRO A 16 -76.32 52.61 57.50
C PRO A 16 -75.82 53.49 56.34
N ALA A 17 -74.85 54.37 56.61
CA ALA A 17 -74.24 55.23 55.60
C ALA A 17 -73.55 54.44 54.47
N LEU A 18 -73.05 53.22 54.74
CA LEU A 18 -72.39 52.36 53.75
C LEU A 18 -73.30 51.99 52.57
N PHE A 19 -74.60 51.85 52.82
CA PHE A 19 -75.57 51.47 51.80
C PHE A 19 -76.43 52.66 51.33
N ASN A 20 -76.58 53.69 52.17
CA ASN A 20 -77.39 54.88 51.84
C ASN A 20 -76.61 56.01 51.15
N ARG A 21 -75.27 56.06 51.27
CA ARG A 21 -74.43 57.15 50.72
C ARG A 21 -73.40 56.69 49.69
N CYS A 22 -73.18 55.38 49.57
CA CYS A 22 -72.27 54.82 48.57
C CYS A 22 -73.06 54.12 47.47
N VAL A 23 -72.51 54.11 46.26
CA VAL A 23 -73.03 53.30 45.15
C VAL A 23 -72.48 51.89 45.30
N LEU A 24 -73.37 50.91 45.45
CA LEU A 24 -72.99 49.51 45.53
C LEU A 24 -72.70 48.98 44.13
N ASN A 25 -71.43 48.71 43.85
CA ASN A 25 -71.03 47.98 42.65
C ASN A 25 -70.75 46.51 43.01
N TRP A 26 -71.54 45.60 42.47
CA TRP A 26 -71.41 44.16 42.71
C TRP A 26 -70.52 43.51 41.65
N PHE A 27 -69.31 43.11 42.05
CA PHE A 27 -68.34 42.49 41.14
C PHE A 27 -68.59 41.00 40.91
N GLY A 28 -69.23 40.31 41.86
CA GLY A 28 -69.47 38.87 41.79
C GLY A 28 -68.20 38.03 41.68
N ASP A 29 -68.38 36.76 41.29
CA ASP A 29 -67.29 35.88 40.88
C ASP A 29 -67.00 36.08 39.38
N TRP A 30 -65.83 35.63 38.91
CA TRP A 30 -65.51 35.68 37.49
C TRP A 30 -66.47 34.80 36.69
N SER A 31 -67.01 35.35 35.59
CA SER A 31 -67.78 34.56 34.63
C SER A 31 -66.87 33.59 33.88
N ASP A 32 -67.43 32.50 33.36
CA ASP A 32 -66.65 31.51 32.61
C ASP A 32 -65.94 32.12 31.39
N GLY A 33 -66.54 33.13 30.74
CA GLY A 33 -65.91 33.89 29.66
C GLY A 33 -64.72 34.74 30.14
N ALA A 34 -64.83 35.39 31.31
CA ALA A 34 -63.70 36.12 31.90
C ALA A 34 -62.54 35.19 32.27
N VAL A 35 -62.85 34.02 32.85
CA VAL A 35 -61.84 32.98 33.15
C VAL A 35 -61.17 32.51 31.86
N PHE A 36 -61.93 32.25 30.80
CA PHE A 36 -61.40 31.87 29.49
C PHE A 36 -60.50 32.94 28.89
N GLN A 37 -60.94 34.20 28.87
CA GLN A 37 -60.16 35.31 28.30
C GLN A 37 -58.85 35.54 29.07
N VAL A 38 -58.88 35.47 30.40
CA VAL A 38 -57.67 35.53 31.23
C VAL A 38 -56.75 34.35 30.91
N GLY A 39 -57.29 33.14 30.81
CA GLY A 39 -56.50 31.97 30.40
C GLY A 39 -55.85 32.11 29.02
N LYS A 40 -56.59 32.67 28.05
CA LYS A 40 -56.07 32.94 26.70
C LYS A 40 -54.93 33.94 26.73
N GLU A 41 -55.09 35.06 27.44
CA GLU A 41 -54.06 36.11 27.51
C GLU A 41 -52.77 35.64 28.20
N PHE A 42 -52.89 34.89 29.31
CA PHE A 42 -51.73 34.38 30.03
C PHE A 42 -51.00 33.25 29.29
N THR A 43 -51.68 32.59 28.34
CA THR A 43 -51.08 31.54 27.50
C THR A 43 -50.60 32.04 26.15
N THR A 44 -50.83 33.31 25.77
CA THR A 44 -50.41 33.88 24.47
C THR A 44 -48.93 33.70 24.17
N ARG A 45 -48.06 33.82 25.20
CA ARG A 45 -46.61 33.64 25.05
C ARG A 45 -46.18 32.18 24.86
N MET A 46 -47.07 31.23 25.13
CA MET A 46 -46.81 29.81 24.92
C MET A 46 -47.11 29.46 23.47
N ASP A 47 -46.25 28.62 22.89
CA ASP A 47 -46.46 28.03 21.57
C ASP A 47 -47.38 26.81 21.70
N LEU A 48 -48.69 27.08 21.69
CA LEU A 48 -49.77 26.11 21.79
C LEU A 48 -50.51 25.93 20.45
N ASP A 49 -50.02 26.50 19.37
CA ASP A 49 -50.69 26.40 18.07
C ASP A 49 -50.13 25.17 17.34
N SER A 50 -50.98 24.21 17.05
CA SER A 50 -50.61 23.00 16.29
C SER A 50 -51.41 22.95 15.01
N ALA A 51 -50.70 22.93 13.87
CA ALA A 51 -51.31 22.81 12.55
C ALA A 51 -51.94 21.42 12.31
N GLU A 52 -51.46 20.40 13.04
CA GLU A 52 -51.96 19.03 12.95
C GLU A 52 -53.19 18.78 13.84
N TYR A 53 -53.53 19.74 14.71
CA TYR A 53 -54.65 19.58 15.62
C TYR A 53 -55.98 19.62 14.88
N VAL A 54 -56.77 18.56 15.05
CA VAL A 54 -58.15 18.46 14.58
C VAL A 54 -59.07 18.36 15.78
N ALA A 55 -59.97 19.33 15.91
CA ALA A 55 -60.98 19.32 16.96
C ALA A 55 -61.92 18.11 16.79
N PRO A 56 -62.25 17.37 17.87
CA PRO A 56 -63.26 16.31 17.83
C PRO A 56 -64.62 16.82 17.34
N GLU A 57 -65.41 15.95 16.72
CA GLU A 57 -66.77 16.29 16.23
C GLU A 57 -67.68 16.81 17.36
N LEU A 58 -67.49 16.30 18.57
CA LEU A 58 -68.17 16.75 19.78
C LEU A 58 -67.12 17.26 20.78
N PHE A 59 -66.93 18.58 20.81
CA PHE A 59 -66.04 19.22 21.77
C PHE A 59 -66.83 19.72 23.00
N PRO A 60 -66.47 19.29 24.24
CA PRO A 60 -67.14 19.76 25.45
C PRO A 60 -66.67 21.18 25.80
N ALA A 61 -67.44 22.18 25.38
CA ALA A 61 -67.21 23.57 25.73
C ALA A 61 -67.58 23.84 27.20
N ALA A 62 -66.61 24.30 27.99
CA ALA A 62 -66.78 24.73 29.37
C ALA A 62 -67.28 26.18 29.47
N CYS A 63 -67.11 26.97 28.40
CA CYS A 63 -67.62 28.33 28.30
C CYS A 63 -68.19 28.63 26.90
N GLY A 64 -69.06 29.63 26.81
CA GLY A 64 -69.73 30.02 25.56
C GLY A 64 -68.83 30.73 24.53
N GLU A 65 -67.58 31.03 24.87
CA GLU A 65 -66.63 31.69 23.96
C GLU A 65 -65.87 30.71 23.06
N VAL A 66 -66.02 29.40 23.28
CA VAL A 66 -65.40 28.37 22.46
C VAL A 66 -66.28 28.08 21.24
N GLY A 67 -65.73 28.30 20.04
CA GLY A 67 -66.41 27.96 18.79
C GLY A 67 -66.59 26.44 18.60
N ALA A 68 -67.40 26.04 17.62
CA ALA A 68 -67.67 24.62 17.32
C ALA A 68 -66.42 23.83 16.91
N ARG A 69 -65.38 24.51 16.41
CA ARG A 69 -64.06 23.95 16.08
C ARG A 69 -62.98 24.83 16.69
N PRO A 70 -62.61 24.62 17.97
CA PRO A 70 -61.57 25.41 18.61
C PRO A 70 -60.20 25.11 18.00
N SER A 71 -59.32 26.12 18.03
CA SER A 71 -57.88 25.90 17.82
C SER A 71 -57.28 25.06 18.97
N HIS A 72 -56.07 24.51 18.78
CA HIS A 72 -55.42 23.72 19.84
C HIS A 72 -55.27 24.54 21.14
N ARG A 73 -54.85 25.80 21.01
CA ARG A 73 -54.79 26.76 22.11
C ARG A 73 -56.12 26.94 22.82
N GLU A 74 -57.20 27.16 22.08
CA GLU A 74 -58.54 27.34 22.66
C GLU A 74 -59.03 26.07 23.35
N ALA A 75 -58.69 24.89 22.83
CA ALA A 75 -59.00 23.63 23.48
C ALA A 75 -58.26 23.46 24.81
N VAL A 76 -56.98 23.83 24.88
CA VAL A 76 -56.18 23.82 26.13
C VAL A 76 -56.74 24.82 27.14
N VAL A 77 -57.02 26.05 26.72
CA VAL A 77 -57.59 27.08 27.60
C VAL A 77 -58.98 26.66 28.10
N ASN A 78 -59.82 26.06 27.26
CA ASN A 78 -61.11 25.49 27.67
C ASN A 78 -60.95 24.41 28.74
N ALA A 79 -59.94 23.55 28.62
CA ALA A 79 -59.65 22.55 29.65
C ALA A 79 -59.23 23.21 30.98
N CYS A 80 -58.46 24.29 30.95
CA CYS A 80 -58.13 25.06 32.15
C CYS A 80 -59.37 25.63 32.86
N VAL A 81 -60.32 26.19 32.08
CA VAL A 81 -61.61 26.68 32.60
C VAL A 81 -62.39 25.54 33.23
N TYR A 82 -62.51 24.41 32.53
CA TYR A 82 -63.20 23.22 33.04
C TYR A 82 -62.61 22.73 34.36
N VAL A 83 -61.29 22.62 34.46
CA VAL A 83 -60.60 22.22 35.69
C VAL A 83 -60.96 23.16 36.84
N HIS A 84 -60.98 24.47 36.60
CA HIS A 84 -61.38 25.45 37.62
C HIS A 84 -62.85 25.28 38.06
N GLN A 85 -63.77 25.02 37.12
CA GLN A 85 -65.17 24.74 37.44
C GLN A 85 -65.33 23.45 38.26
N THR A 86 -64.58 22.40 37.94
CA THR A 86 -64.64 21.14 38.70
C THR A 86 -64.19 21.33 40.16
N LEU A 87 -63.27 22.27 40.41
CA LEU A 87 -62.87 22.64 41.77
C LEU A 87 -64.03 23.25 42.56
N HIS A 88 -64.81 24.15 41.94
CA HIS A 88 -66.03 24.70 42.56
C HIS A 88 -67.06 23.61 42.86
N GLN A 89 -67.28 22.67 41.93
CA GLN A 89 -68.18 21.54 42.13
C GLN A 89 -67.70 20.62 43.26
N ALA A 90 -66.40 20.34 43.33
CA ALA A 90 -65.80 19.52 44.38
C ALA A 90 -65.94 20.19 45.76
N ASN A 91 -65.70 21.49 45.84
CA ASN A 91 -65.85 22.26 47.08
C ASN A 91 -67.32 22.30 47.55
N ALA A 92 -68.29 22.43 46.63
CA ALA A 92 -69.71 22.33 46.96
C ALA A 92 -70.10 20.94 47.49
N ARG A 93 -69.50 19.87 46.94
CA ARG A 93 -69.70 18.50 47.45
C ARG A 93 -69.06 18.32 48.83
N LEU A 94 -67.88 18.89 49.06
CA LEU A 94 -67.18 18.82 50.34
C LEU A 94 -67.93 19.59 51.45
N ALA A 95 -68.45 20.76 51.12
CA ALA A 95 -69.31 21.53 52.01
C ALA A 95 -70.52 20.72 52.48
N LYS A 96 -71.20 20.03 51.55
CA LYS A 96 -72.36 19.18 51.87
C LYS A 96 -72.02 17.96 52.73
N ARG A 97 -70.86 17.32 52.51
CA ARG A 97 -70.51 16.04 53.16
C ARG A 97 -69.76 16.21 54.48
N ALA A 98 -68.84 17.17 54.55
CA ALA A 98 -67.90 17.31 55.66
C ALA A 98 -68.08 18.64 56.42
N ASN A 99 -69.04 19.48 56.02
CA ASN A 99 -69.23 20.84 56.55
C ASN A 99 -67.93 21.67 56.52
N ARG A 100 -67.06 21.40 55.54
CA ARG A 100 -65.81 22.11 55.30
C ARG A 100 -65.90 22.83 53.97
N THR A 101 -65.71 24.15 54.01
CA THR A 101 -65.70 25.01 52.83
C THR A 101 -64.31 25.59 52.63
N MET A 102 -63.73 25.42 51.44
CA MET A 102 -62.51 26.12 51.04
C MET A 102 -62.87 27.37 50.24
N ALA A 103 -62.15 28.47 50.46
CA ALA A 103 -62.36 29.69 49.67
C ALA A 103 -61.62 29.56 48.34
N ILE A 104 -62.36 29.29 47.26
CA ILE A 104 -61.82 29.34 45.90
C ILE A 104 -61.94 30.78 45.43
N THR A 105 -60.83 31.33 44.95
CA THR A 105 -60.74 32.71 44.49
C THR A 105 -60.02 32.73 43.14
N PRO A 106 -60.23 33.78 42.31
CA PRO A 106 -59.52 33.92 41.04
C PRO A 106 -57.98 33.87 41.15
N ARG A 107 -57.42 34.19 42.33
CA ARG A 107 -55.99 34.02 42.61
C ARG A 107 -55.53 32.57 42.36
N HIS A 108 -56.32 31.58 42.79
CA HIS A 108 -55.98 30.17 42.57
C HIS A 108 -55.97 29.81 41.08
N TYR A 109 -56.82 30.45 40.27
CA TYR A 109 -56.83 30.25 38.82
C TYR A 109 -55.59 30.87 38.16
N LEU A 110 -55.20 32.07 38.59
CA LEU A 110 -53.97 32.72 38.13
C LEU A 110 -52.73 31.89 38.50
N ASP A 111 -52.65 31.43 39.74
CA ASP A 111 -51.55 30.58 40.21
C ASP A 111 -51.49 29.26 39.42
N PHE A 112 -52.66 28.66 39.12
CA PHE A 112 -52.77 27.46 38.28
C PHE A 112 -52.23 27.70 36.87
N ILE A 113 -52.65 28.76 36.19
CA ILE A 113 -52.16 29.07 34.83
C ILE A 113 -50.67 29.36 34.85
N GLN A 114 -50.18 30.17 35.80
CA GLN A 114 -48.77 30.49 35.91
C GLN A 114 -47.92 29.22 36.13
N GLN A 115 -48.40 28.31 36.97
CA GLN A 115 -47.72 27.04 37.20
C GLN A 115 -47.73 26.15 35.95
N MET A 116 -48.84 26.12 35.20
CA MET A 116 -48.91 25.39 33.94
C MET A 116 -47.93 25.95 32.90
N VAL A 117 -47.89 27.29 32.73
CA VAL A 117 -46.97 27.98 31.82
C VAL A 117 -45.52 27.65 32.18
N LYS A 118 -45.18 27.75 33.47
CA LYS A 118 -43.83 27.43 33.98
C LYS A 118 -43.46 25.98 33.69
N LEU A 119 -44.32 25.03 34.06
CA LEU A 119 -44.07 23.60 33.88
C LEU A 119 -43.91 23.25 32.39
N TYR A 120 -44.77 23.82 31.53
CA TYR A 120 -44.68 23.63 30.10
C TYR A 120 -43.33 24.11 29.55
N SER A 121 -42.88 25.31 29.95
CA SER A 121 -41.59 25.84 29.49
C SER A 121 -40.40 24.99 29.96
N GLU A 122 -40.43 24.51 31.21
CA GLU A 122 -39.40 23.63 31.77
C GLU A 122 -39.35 22.30 31.00
N LYS A 123 -40.50 21.62 30.85
CA LYS A 123 -40.56 20.32 30.18
C LYS A 123 -40.24 20.42 28.69
N ARG A 124 -40.61 21.51 28.04
CA ARG A 124 -40.26 21.76 26.64
C ARG A 124 -38.76 21.95 26.48
N ALA A 125 -38.12 22.73 27.34
CA ALA A 125 -36.67 22.91 27.33
C ALA A 125 -35.93 21.57 27.58
N ASP A 126 -36.37 20.78 28.56
CA ASP A 126 -35.81 19.45 28.84
C ASP A 126 -35.89 18.53 27.60
N LEU A 127 -37.05 18.52 26.93
CA LEU A 127 -37.26 17.71 25.73
C LEU A 127 -36.46 18.20 24.52
N GLU A 128 -36.35 19.52 24.33
CA GLU A 128 -35.54 20.13 23.26
C GLU A 128 -34.05 19.79 23.43
N GLU A 129 -33.54 19.80 24.68
CA GLU A 129 -32.17 19.38 24.98
C GLU A 129 -31.94 17.89 24.67
N GLN A 130 -32.87 17.02 25.08
CA GLN A 130 -32.82 15.59 24.77
C GLN A 130 -32.88 15.33 23.26
N GLN A 131 -33.75 16.04 22.55
CA GLN A 131 -33.88 15.94 21.11
C GLN A 131 -32.59 16.41 20.41
N LEU A 132 -31.99 17.52 20.87
CA LEU A 132 -30.72 18.00 20.35
C LEU A 132 -29.62 16.96 20.55
N HIS A 133 -29.48 16.39 21.75
CA HIS A 133 -28.50 15.36 22.05
C HIS A 133 -28.67 14.13 21.13
N LEU A 134 -29.91 13.67 20.94
CA LEU A 134 -30.21 12.56 20.03
C LEU A 134 -29.89 12.88 18.57
N ASN A 135 -30.28 14.05 18.09
CA ASN A 135 -30.02 14.47 16.71
C ASN A 135 -28.52 14.61 16.43
N VAL A 136 -27.76 15.21 17.36
CA VAL A 136 -26.30 15.30 17.27
C VAL A 136 -25.67 13.90 17.30
N GLY A 137 -26.13 13.03 18.19
CA GLY A 137 -25.68 11.64 18.27
C GLY A 137 -25.92 10.86 16.97
N LEU A 138 -27.12 10.97 16.40
CA LEU A 138 -27.46 10.35 15.10
C LEU A 138 -26.61 10.91 13.96
N GLY A 139 -26.38 12.23 13.93
CA GLY A 139 -25.49 12.85 12.95
C GLY A 139 -24.06 12.33 13.04
N LYS A 140 -23.54 12.17 14.26
CA LYS A 140 -22.20 11.58 14.49
C LYS A 140 -22.14 10.12 14.08
N ILE A 141 -23.18 9.32 14.35
CA ILE A 141 -23.24 7.93 13.90
C ILE A 141 -23.22 7.87 12.36
N ALA A 142 -24.02 8.69 11.68
CA ALA A 142 -24.04 8.74 10.22
C ALA A 142 -22.65 9.11 9.64
N GLU A 143 -21.99 10.12 10.22
CA GLU A 143 -20.63 10.52 9.85
C GLU A 143 -19.63 9.36 10.04
N THR A 144 -19.71 8.64 11.16
CA THR A 144 -18.80 7.49 11.41
C THR A 144 -19.04 6.34 10.43
N VAL A 145 -20.30 6.09 10.03
CA VAL A 145 -20.62 5.06 9.04
C VAL A 145 -19.98 5.42 7.70
N GLU A 146 -20.11 6.67 7.26
CA GLU A 146 -19.49 7.15 6.02
C GLU A 146 -17.96 7.02 6.05
N GLN A 147 -17.32 7.43 7.14
CA GLN A 147 -15.86 7.29 7.32
C GLN A 147 -15.40 5.83 7.29
N VAL A 148 -16.16 4.92 7.91
CA VAL A 148 -15.84 3.48 7.90
C VAL A 148 -15.98 2.91 6.49
N GLU A 149 -17.00 3.29 5.74
CA GLU A 149 -17.17 2.87 4.34
C GLU A 149 -16.02 3.36 3.45
N GLU A 150 -15.58 4.61 3.62
CA GLU A 150 -14.42 5.14 2.89
C GLU A 150 -13.14 4.39 3.25
N MET A 151 -12.92 4.14 4.55
CA MET A 151 -11.77 3.40 5.03
C MET A 151 -11.74 1.97 4.47
N GLN A 152 -12.89 1.28 4.44
CA GLN A 152 -13.03 -0.05 3.85
C GLN A 152 -12.67 -0.06 2.36
N LYS A 153 -13.13 0.94 1.59
CA LYS A 153 -12.74 1.10 0.18
C LYS A 153 -11.23 1.27 0.03
N SER A 154 -10.62 2.14 0.85
CA SER A 154 -9.17 2.39 0.81
C SER A 154 -8.35 1.15 1.18
N LEU A 155 -8.83 0.35 2.15
CA LEU A 155 -8.19 -0.90 2.58
C LEU A 155 -8.26 -1.96 1.48
N ALA A 156 -9.39 -2.07 0.78
CA ALA A 156 -9.54 -2.99 -0.34
C ALA A 156 -8.53 -2.69 -1.46
N VAL A 157 -8.36 -1.41 -1.82
CA VAL A 157 -7.37 -0.97 -2.82
C VAL A 157 -5.95 -1.29 -2.37
N LYS A 158 -5.58 -0.91 -1.14
CA LYS A 158 -4.23 -1.19 -0.59
C LYS A 158 -3.94 -2.68 -0.47
N SER A 159 -4.94 -3.50 -0.14
CA SER A 159 -4.80 -4.95 -0.07
C SER A 159 -4.45 -5.54 -1.44
N GLN A 160 -5.12 -5.09 -2.51
CA GLN A 160 -4.81 -5.51 -3.89
C GLN A 160 -3.40 -5.08 -4.32
N GLU A 161 -3.02 -3.82 -4.05
CA GLU A 161 -1.67 -3.34 -4.36
C GLU A 161 -0.58 -4.12 -3.63
N LEU A 162 -0.82 -4.45 -2.35
CA LEU A 162 0.11 -5.20 -1.52
C LEU A 162 0.26 -6.63 -2.04
N GLN A 163 -0.84 -7.26 -2.45
CA GLN A 163 -0.80 -8.58 -3.08
C GLN A 163 0.02 -8.55 -4.37
N ALA A 164 -0.23 -7.59 -5.27
CA ALA A 164 0.52 -7.46 -6.52
C ALA A 164 2.02 -7.22 -6.29
N LYS A 165 2.38 -6.37 -5.31
CA LYS A 165 3.79 -6.14 -4.95
C LYS A 165 4.44 -7.37 -4.32
N ASN A 166 3.71 -8.11 -3.49
CA ASN A 166 4.21 -9.34 -2.88
C ASN A 166 4.43 -10.43 -3.96
N GLU A 167 3.52 -10.58 -4.91
CA GLU A 167 3.68 -11.47 -6.05
C GLU A 167 4.91 -11.09 -6.91
N ALA A 168 5.07 -9.80 -7.22
CA ALA A 168 6.23 -9.30 -7.96
C ALA A 168 7.56 -9.50 -7.18
N ALA A 169 7.56 -9.29 -5.86
CA ALA A 169 8.72 -9.53 -5.01
C ALA A 169 9.08 -11.02 -4.96
N ASN A 170 8.10 -11.90 -4.81
CA ASN A 170 8.30 -13.35 -4.83
C ASN A 170 8.80 -13.83 -6.20
N ALA A 171 8.31 -13.27 -7.31
CA ALA A 171 8.81 -13.57 -8.65
C ALA A 171 10.29 -13.18 -8.81
N LYS A 172 10.67 -11.98 -8.34
CA LYS A 172 12.07 -11.54 -8.34
C LYS A 172 12.97 -12.41 -7.46
N LEU A 173 12.49 -12.82 -6.28
CA LEU A 173 13.24 -13.75 -5.42
C LEU A 173 13.48 -15.08 -6.12
N ARG A 174 12.47 -15.64 -6.79
CA ARG A 174 12.63 -16.88 -7.57
C ARG A 174 13.65 -16.71 -8.70
N GLN A 175 13.61 -15.59 -9.41
CA GLN A 175 14.58 -15.30 -10.47
C GLN A 175 16.00 -15.15 -9.91
N MET A 176 16.17 -14.40 -8.82
CA MET A 176 17.47 -14.24 -8.16
C MET A 176 18.05 -15.58 -7.69
N VAL A 177 17.24 -16.46 -7.12
CA VAL A 177 17.68 -17.81 -6.71
C VAL A 177 18.13 -18.63 -7.93
N LYS A 178 17.39 -18.55 -9.05
CA LYS A 178 17.77 -19.22 -10.29
C LYS A 178 19.08 -18.68 -10.87
N ASP A 179 19.22 -17.36 -10.92
CA ASP A 179 20.42 -16.68 -11.43
C ASP A 179 21.63 -16.99 -10.54
N GLN A 180 21.45 -17.04 -9.21
CA GLN A 180 22.49 -17.43 -8.27
C GLN A 180 22.94 -18.88 -8.47
N GLN A 181 21.99 -19.81 -8.68
CA GLN A 181 22.31 -21.21 -8.97
C GLN A 181 23.08 -21.36 -10.29
N GLU A 182 22.68 -20.63 -11.33
CA GLU A 182 23.36 -20.65 -12.62
C GLU A 182 24.76 -20.03 -12.53
N ALA A 183 24.91 -18.92 -11.80
CA ALA A 183 26.19 -18.28 -11.55
C ALA A 183 27.14 -19.19 -10.75
N GLU A 184 26.66 -19.86 -9.70
CA GLU A 184 27.49 -20.79 -8.93
C GLU A 184 27.90 -22.00 -9.77
N LYS A 185 26.99 -22.54 -10.61
CA LYS A 185 27.33 -23.62 -11.54
C LYS A 185 28.43 -23.20 -12.53
N LYS A 186 28.29 -22.04 -13.16
CA LYS A 186 29.31 -21.48 -14.08
C LYS A 186 30.64 -21.22 -13.37
N LYS A 187 30.61 -20.78 -12.12
CA LYS A 187 31.81 -20.57 -11.31
C LYS A 187 32.53 -21.89 -10.99
N VAL A 188 31.79 -22.94 -10.62
CA VAL A 188 32.36 -24.29 -10.43
C VAL A 188 32.95 -24.81 -11.74
N GLU A 189 32.21 -24.72 -12.85
CA GLU A 189 32.71 -25.11 -14.19
C GLU A 189 33.99 -24.33 -14.55
N SER A 190 34.04 -23.01 -14.29
CA SER A 190 35.22 -22.19 -14.53
C SER A 190 36.40 -22.59 -13.65
N GLN A 191 36.18 -22.96 -12.39
CA GLN A 191 37.23 -23.44 -11.49
C GLN A 191 37.79 -24.79 -11.96
N GLU A 192 36.94 -25.72 -12.39
CA GLU A 192 37.35 -27.00 -12.95
C GLU A 192 38.19 -26.83 -14.22
N ILE A 193 37.75 -25.94 -15.12
CA ILE A 193 38.50 -25.59 -16.34
C ILE A 193 39.86 -24.98 -15.97
N GLN A 194 39.92 -24.07 -15.00
CA GLN A 194 41.16 -23.45 -14.55
C GLN A 194 42.17 -24.49 -14.04
N VAL A 195 41.71 -25.44 -13.22
CA VAL A 195 42.54 -26.54 -12.70
C VAL A 195 43.03 -27.44 -13.83
N ALA A 196 42.16 -27.76 -14.79
CA ALA A 196 42.55 -28.56 -15.96
C ALA A 196 43.60 -27.83 -16.82
N LEU A 197 43.42 -26.52 -17.04
CA LEU A 197 44.35 -25.66 -17.78
C LEU A 197 45.71 -25.58 -17.08
N GLU A 198 45.74 -25.42 -15.76
CA GLU A 198 47.00 -25.41 -15.00
C GLU A 198 47.75 -26.74 -15.13
N LYS A 199 47.03 -27.88 -15.07
CA LYS A 199 47.65 -29.19 -15.26
C LYS A 199 48.22 -29.35 -16.66
N GLN A 200 47.45 -29.00 -17.70
CA GLN A 200 47.91 -29.03 -19.08
C GLN A 200 49.10 -28.10 -19.31
N THR A 201 49.11 -26.90 -18.72
CA THR A 201 50.21 -25.95 -18.84
C THR A 201 51.49 -26.50 -18.21
N LYS A 202 51.40 -27.11 -17.01
CA LYS A 202 52.55 -27.78 -16.37
C LYS A 202 53.09 -28.94 -17.22
N GLU A 203 52.21 -29.75 -17.81
CA GLU A 203 52.62 -30.84 -18.70
C GLU A 203 53.31 -30.31 -19.97
N ILE A 204 52.79 -29.23 -20.56
CA ILE A 204 53.39 -28.57 -21.73
C ILE A 204 54.75 -27.97 -21.35
N GLU A 205 54.88 -27.31 -20.19
CA GLU A 205 56.14 -26.74 -19.73
C GLU A 205 57.21 -27.80 -19.47
N LEU A 206 56.84 -28.94 -18.86
CA LEU A 206 57.73 -30.08 -18.67
C LEU A 206 58.22 -30.61 -20.03
N LYS A 207 57.30 -30.94 -20.94
CA LYS A 207 57.66 -31.39 -22.29
C LYS A 207 58.51 -30.37 -23.04
N ARG A 208 58.21 -29.08 -22.91
CA ARG A 208 58.99 -28.00 -23.52
C ARG A 208 60.40 -27.93 -22.94
N ARG A 209 60.56 -28.11 -21.62
CA ARG A 209 61.87 -28.13 -20.97
C ARG A 209 62.70 -29.30 -21.47
N ASP A 210 62.11 -30.49 -21.55
CA ASP A 210 62.79 -31.70 -22.02
C ASP A 210 63.22 -31.53 -23.49
N VAL A 211 62.32 -31.07 -24.36
CA VAL A 211 62.64 -30.81 -25.77
C VAL A 211 63.71 -29.73 -25.94
N MET A 212 63.69 -28.65 -25.14
CA MET A 212 64.73 -27.62 -25.20
C MET A 212 66.08 -28.12 -24.66
N ALA A 213 66.08 -29.04 -23.68
CA ALA A 213 67.31 -29.66 -23.19
C ALA A 213 67.93 -30.59 -24.25
N ASP A 214 67.10 -31.39 -24.93
CA ASP A 214 67.54 -32.24 -26.05
C ASP A 214 68.06 -31.39 -27.22
N LEU A 215 67.35 -30.29 -27.56
CA LEU A 215 67.79 -29.36 -28.60
C LEU A 215 69.15 -28.73 -28.25
N ALA A 216 69.35 -28.30 -27.00
CA ALA A 216 70.61 -27.68 -26.57
C ALA A 216 71.81 -28.64 -26.63
N GLN A 217 71.60 -29.95 -26.56
CA GLN A 217 72.68 -30.94 -26.76
C GLN A 217 73.01 -31.14 -28.25
N VAL A 218 72.01 -31.10 -29.12
CA VAL A 218 72.18 -31.38 -30.55
C VAL A 218 72.61 -30.14 -31.34
N GLU A 219 72.14 -28.96 -30.94
CA GLU A 219 72.39 -27.68 -31.63
C GLU A 219 73.88 -27.33 -31.78
N PRO A 220 74.76 -27.53 -30.78
CA PRO A 220 76.19 -27.28 -30.94
C PRO A 220 76.83 -28.16 -32.01
N ALA A 221 76.47 -29.44 -32.07
CA ALA A 221 76.99 -30.38 -33.07
C ALA A 221 76.54 -30.01 -34.49
N VAL A 222 75.31 -29.52 -34.64
CA VAL A 222 74.78 -29.06 -35.94
C VAL A 222 75.46 -27.76 -36.37
N ILE A 223 75.65 -26.80 -35.46
CA ILE A 223 76.34 -25.53 -35.77
C ILE A 223 77.82 -25.78 -36.12
N GLU A 224 78.49 -26.68 -35.39
CA GLU A 224 79.86 -27.10 -35.70
C GLU A 224 79.94 -27.74 -37.10
N ALA A 225 79.03 -28.66 -37.42
CA ALA A 225 78.95 -29.28 -38.74
C ALA A 225 78.64 -28.25 -39.85
N GLN A 226 77.72 -27.30 -39.64
CA GLN A 226 77.44 -26.23 -40.59
C GLN A 226 78.66 -25.33 -40.83
N ASN A 227 79.41 -24.98 -39.77
CA ASN A 227 80.62 -24.19 -39.88
C ASN A 227 81.75 -24.95 -40.61
N ALA A 228 81.90 -26.25 -40.35
CA ALA A 228 82.84 -27.11 -41.07
C ALA A 228 82.51 -27.16 -42.58
N VAL A 229 81.22 -27.29 -42.94
CA VAL A 229 80.78 -27.24 -44.35
C VAL A 229 81.03 -25.86 -44.99
N ARG A 230 80.78 -24.76 -44.27
CA ARG A 230 81.09 -23.40 -44.75
C ARG A 230 82.59 -23.17 -44.98
N SER A 231 83.46 -23.89 -44.27
CA SER A 231 84.92 -23.78 -44.37
C SER A 231 85.53 -24.49 -45.59
N ILE A 232 84.73 -25.26 -46.34
CA ILE A 232 85.18 -25.97 -47.54
C ILE A 232 85.50 -24.97 -48.65
N LYS A 233 86.75 -24.95 -49.11
CA LYS A 233 87.20 -24.06 -50.18
C LYS A 233 86.72 -24.58 -51.53
N LYS A 234 86.28 -23.68 -52.42
CA LYS A 234 85.84 -24.02 -53.80
C LYS A 234 86.88 -24.84 -54.58
N GLN A 235 88.17 -24.65 -54.31
CA GLN A 235 89.26 -25.41 -54.94
C GLN A 235 89.21 -26.92 -54.62
N GLN A 236 88.86 -27.29 -53.39
CA GLN A 236 88.76 -28.70 -52.97
C GLN A 236 87.58 -29.41 -53.63
N LEU A 237 86.46 -28.71 -53.87
CA LEU A 237 85.33 -29.24 -54.65
C LEU A 237 85.68 -29.40 -56.13
N VAL A 238 86.55 -28.54 -56.68
CA VAL A 238 87.04 -28.64 -58.07
C VAL A 238 87.98 -29.84 -58.26
N GLU A 239 88.78 -30.19 -57.25
CA GLU A 239 89.62 -31.40 -57.25
C GLU A 239 88.78 -32.68 -57.21
N VAL A 240 87.75 -32.74 -56.37
CA VAL A 240 86.80 -33.87 -56.36
C VAL A 240 86.03 -33.96 -57.69
N ARG A 241 85.72 -32.82 -58.31
CA ARG A 241 85.07 -32.75 -59.63
C ARG A 241 85.92 -33.32 -60.77
N SER A 242 87.25 -33.29 -60.71
CA SER A 242 88.13 -33.74 -61.80
C SER A 242 88.49 -35.23 -61.72
N MET A 243 88.13 -35.93 -60.64
CA MET A 243 88.42 -37.36 -60.48
C MET A 243 87.55 -38.24 -61.40
N ALA A 244 88.18 -39.05 -62.24
CA ALA A 244 87.49 -40.03 -63.08
C ALA A 244 86.98 -41.24 -62.28
N ASN A 245 87.69 -41.63 -61.21
CA ASN A 245 87.29 -42.68 -60.27
C ASN A 245 87.69 -42.29 -58.83
N PRO A 246 86.73 -41.88 -57.97
CA PRO A 246 87.03 -41.41 -56.61
C PRO A 246 87.33 -42.57 -55.64
N PRO A 247 88.10 -42.33 -54.56
CA PRO A 247 88.23 -43.28 -53.46
C PRO A 247 86.88 -43.63 -52.81
N SER A 248 86.71 -44.86 -52.35
CA SER A 248 85.46 -45.39 -51.78
C SER A 248 84.83 -44.49 -50.73
N VAL A 249 85.64 -43.91 -49.84
CA VAL A 249 85.18 -43.03 -48.74
C VAL A 249 84.55 -41.74 -49.25
N VAL A 250 85.11 -41.13 -50.31
CA VAL A 250 84.59 -39.89 -50.90
C VAL A 250 83.29 -40.16 -51.68
N LYS A 251 83.23 -41.31 -52.36
CA LYS A 251 82.02 -41.74 -53.07
C LYS A 251 80.85 -41.93 -52.10
N MET A 252 81.05 -42.67 -51.01
CA MET A 252 80.01 -42.91 -50.01
C MET A 252 79.55 -41.61 -49.34
N ALA A 253 80.46 -40.71 -48.96
CA ALA A 253 80.10 -39.44 -48.32
C ALA A 253 79.23 -38.55 -49.23
N LEU A 254 79.54 -38.45 -50.52
CA LEU A 254 78.76 -37.65 -51.48
C LEU A 254 77.44 -38.31 -51.89
N GLU A 255 77.42 -39.63 -52.00
CA GLU A 255 76.20 -40.41 -52.24
C GLU A 255 75.17 -40.24 -51.11
N SER A 256 75.68 -40.20 -49.88
CA SER A 256 74.91 -39.97 -48.66
C SER A 256 74.26 -38.59 -48.62
N ILE A 257 75.02 -37.55 -48.97
CA ILE A 257 74.53 -36.17 -49.04
C ILE A 257 73.47 -36.03 -50.14
N CYS A 258 73.69 -36.63 -51.32
CA CYS A 258 72.72 -36.58 -52.42
C CYS A 258 71.40 -37.29 -52.05
N THR A 259 71.50 -38.42 -51.35
CA THR A 259 70.34 -39.18 -50.87
C THR A 259 69.54 -38.40 -49.81
N LEU A 260 70.22 -37.68 -48.91
CA LEU A 260 69.58 -36.80 -47.92
C LEU A 260 68.89 -35.59 -48.57
N LEU A 261 69.49 -35.01 -49.62
CA LEU A 261 68.90 -33.95 -50.44
C LEU A 261 67.75 -34.45 -51.35
N GLY A 262 67.50 -35.76 -51.39
CA GLY A 262 66.40 -36.38 -52.16
C GLY A 262 66.68 -36.53 -53.66
N GLU A 263 67.92 -36.33 -54.10
CA GLU A 263 68.33 -36.53 -55.49
C GLU A 263 68.85 -37.97 -55.67
N LYS A 264 68.34 -38.71 -56.68
CA LYS A 264 68.71 -40.11 -56.91
C LYS A 264 70.15 -40.19 -57.45
N GLY A 265 71.05 -40.74 -56.63
CA GLY A 265 72.50 -40.64 -56.81
C GLY A 265 73.22 -41.97 -57.07
N ASP A 266 72.56 -42.99 -57.62
CA ASP A 266 73.08 -44.37 -57.68
C ASP A 266 74.35 -44.56 -58.55
N THR A 267 74.74 -43.54 -59.33
CA THR A 267 75.94 -43.56 -60.18
C THR A 267 76.76 -42.28 -60.03
N TRP A 268 78.10 -42.39 -60.08
CA TRP A 268 79.05 -41.27 -59.89
C TRP A 268 78.79 -40.08 -60.83
N LYS A 269 78.28 -40.32 -62.04
CA LYS A 269 77.89 -39.26 -62.97
C LYS A 269 76.71 -38.41 -62.46
N GLY A 270 75.73 -39.02 -61.78
CA GLY A 270 74.60 -38.33 -61.15
C GLY A 270 75.06 -37.47 -59.97
N ILE A 271 75.81 -38.05 -59.04
CA ILE A 271 76.42 -37.33 -57.89
C ILE A 271 77.24 -36.13 -58.35
N ARG A 272 78.07 -36.31 -59.40
CA ARG A 272 78.89 -35.23 -59.98
C ARG A 272 78.05 -34.07 -60.50
N SER A 273 76.86 -34.32 -61.05
CA SER A 273 75.96 -33.27 -61.53
C SER A 273 75.33 -32.46 -60.39
N VAL A 274 75.08 -33.07 -59.23
CA VAL A 274 74.53 -32.39 -58.06
C VAL A 274 75.56 -31.47 -57.42
N VAL A 275 76.80 -31.95 -57.30
CA VAL A 275 77.94 -31.19 -56.79
C VAL A 275 78.32 -30.02 -57.71
N MET A 276 77.96 -30.07 -59.00
CA MET A 276 78.22 -29.00 -59.97
C MET A 276 77.31 -27.78 -59.85
N LYS A 277 76.23 -27.85 -59.06
CA LYS A 277 75.32 -26.70 -58.90
C LYS A 277 75.98 -25.61 -58.05
N ASP A 278 75.93 -24.36 -58.49
CA ASP A 278 76.56 -23.22 -57.79
C ASP A 278 76.00 -22.97 -56.37
N ASN A 279 74.80 -23.49 -56.10
CA ASN A 279 74.10 -23.41 -54.81
C ASN A 279 74.30 -24.66 -53.93
N PHE A 280 75.20 -25.59 -54.28
CA PHE A 280 75.38 -26.85 -53.56
C PHE A 280 75.72 -26.66 -52.07
N ILE A 281 76.71 -25.81 -51.75
CA ILE A 281 77.12 -25.55 -50.35
C ILE A 281 75.99 -24.84 -49.56
N SER A 282 75.32 -23.85 -50.15
CA SER A 282 74.23 -23.14 -49.48
C SER A 282 73.02 -24.03 -49.22
N THR A 283 72.77 -25.01 -50.09
CA THR A 283 71.68 -25.99 -49.95
C THR A 283 71.95 -26.96 -48.79
N ILE A 284 73.23 -27.29 -48.52
CA ILE A 284 73.61 -28.14 -47.38
C ILE A 284 73.53 -27.36 -46.06
N VAL A 285 73.99 -26.12 -46.03
CA VAL A 285 74.00 -25.29 -44.81
C VAL A 285 72.59 -24.93 -44.33
N ASN A 286 71.66 -24.69 -45.26
CA ASN A 286 70.27 -24.32 -44.95
C ASN A 286 69.30 -25.51 -45.06
N PHE A 287 69.79 -26.74 -44.92
CA PHE A 287 68.96 -27.92 -45.05
C PHE A 287 67.93 -28.01 -43.91
N GLU A 288 66.65 -28.09 -44.26
CA GLU A 288 65.57 -28.25 -43.28
C GLU A 288 65.43 -29.71 -42.86
N THR A 289 65.70 -29.99 -41.58
CA THR A 289 65.62 -31.33 -40.99
C THR A 289 64.21 -31.95 -41.02
N ASN A 290 63.16 -31.15 -41.24
CA ASN A 290 61.78 -31.59 -41.38
C ASN A 290 61.49 -32.36 -42.69
N LEU A 291 62.40 -32.31 -43.68
CA LEU A 291 62.27 -33.00 -44.97
C LEU A 291 62.83 -34.43 -44.95
N ILE A 292 63.40 -34.87 -43.82
CA ILE A 292 63.93 -36.21 -43.64
C ILE A 292 62.77 -37.17 -43.29
N ALA A 293 62.26 -37.91 -44.27
CA ALA A 293 61.34 -39.01 -43.99
C ALA A 293 62.10 -40.14 -43.25
N LEU A 294 61.53 -40.68 -42.16
CA LEU A 294 62.11 -41.74 -41.30
C LEU A 294 62.70 -42.95 -42.06
N VAL A 295 62.20 -43.24 -43.26
CA VAL A 295 62.70 -44.32 -44.13
C VAL A 295 64.13 -44.06 -44.65
N ARG A 296 64.57 -42.79 -44.72
CA ARG A 296 65.90 -42.42 -45.24
C ARG A 296 67.02 -42.53 -44.21
N PHE A 297 66.72 -42.51 -42.91
CA PHE A 297 67.72 -42.60 -41.84
C PHE A 297 68.21 -44.05 -41.59
N ALA A 298 67.35 -45.04 -41.86
CA ALA A 298 67.64 -46.45 -41.59
C ALA A 298 68.83 -47.01 -42.39
N TYR A 299 69.19 -46.40 -43.52
CA TYR A 299 70.35 -46.80 -44.33
C TYR A 299 71.70 -46.37 -43.72
N PHE A 300 71.71 -45.52 -42.69
CA PHE A 300 72.94 -44.89 -42.17
C PHE A 300 73.42 -45.41 -40.81
N CYS A 301 72.60 -46.24 -40.14
CA CYS A 301 72.86 -46.67 -38.76
C CYS A 301 73.30 -48.15 -38.64
N CYS A 302 73.68 -48.80 -39.75
CA CYS A 302 74.31 -50.12 -39.80
C CYS A 302 75.68 -50.05 -40.47
#